data_AF-A0A958X089-F1
#
_entry.id   AF-A0A958X089-F1
#
_cell.length_a   1.000
_cell.length_b   1.000
_cell.length_c   1.000
_cell.angle_alpha   90.00
_cell.angle_beta   90.00
_cell.angle_gamma   90.00
#
_symmetry.space_group_name_H-M   'P 1'
#
loop_
_entity.id
_entity.type
_entity.pdbx_description
1 polymer ?
#
loop_
_entity_poly.entity_id
_entity_poly.type
_entity_poly.pdbx_seq_one_letter_code
_entity_poly.pdbx_strand_id
1 'polypeptide(L)'
;MPRFDFYLLNLSFQSPSGTTAEELGERVEFLATDCDSIRSNKEVIYRHDAIYETPMFEEFTFADIVYYGQPALTRDQRNALQTIIDQSKPTLCDNDFVIELLSLNNAEEINGLLCLFPVIDERIPSDCQIYCLRDWLQFHREYFVKFPPPRTEFAAQISPWFPNLHFNPVSVPSGLRGLHTDFQEIMKSIIHHLSALNDTYHPFFMQNRNLGGDGACDHLENSFRGHQVQIGASRDRNGLDELYFNFQDDRNGETRRCYCDLHTKFYQYFEYDNPSYQAKGNRIYFHQPIDGFLEGKLLIGRIGRHAG
;
A
#
# COMPACT_ATOMS: atom_id res chain seq x y z
N MET A 1 -1.29 2.14 17.88
CA MET A 1 -1.20 1.58 16.52
C MET A 1 -1.64 0.13 16.63
N PRO A 2 -2.46 -0.36 15.68
CA PRO A 2 -2.84 -1.76 15.64
C PRO A 2 -1.62 -2.66 15.53
N ARG A 3 -1.77 -3.91 15.94
CA ARG A 3 -0.79 -4.96 15.67
C ARG A 3 -1.14 -5.62 14.34
N PHE A 4 -0.15 -5.68 13.44
CA PHE A 4 -0.24 -6.44 12.21
C PHE A 4 0.57 -7.72 12.37
N ASP A 5 -0.13 -8.84 12.26
CA ASP A 5 0.43 -10.17 12.35
C ASP A 5 0.29 -10.88 11.01
N PHE A 6 1.39 -11.46 10.54
CA PHE A 6 1.44 -12.17 9.27
C PHE A 6 1.68 -13.64 9.51
N TYR A 7 1.03 -14.50 8.73
CA TYR A 7 1.15 -15.94 8.86
C TYR A 7 1.74 -16.55 7.60
N LEU A 8 2.59 -17.55 7.82
CA LEU A 8 3.05 -18.51 6.82
C LEU A 8 2.36 -19.83 7.15
N LEU A 9 1.48 -20.29 6.27
CA LEU A 9 0.75 -21.56 6.39
C LEU A 9 1.14 -22.52 5.27
N ASN A 10 0.95 -23.83 5.47
CA ASN A 10 1.22 -24.84 4.43
C ASN A 10 0.51 -24.54 3.10
N LEU A 11 -0.75 -24.12 3.14
CA LEU A 11 -1.55 -23.80 1.94
C LEU A 11 -0.90 -22.73 1.07
N SER A 12 -0.13 -21.83 1.68
CA SER A 12 0.54 -20.72 1.00
C SER A 12 1.86 -21.11 0.30
N PHE A 13 2.32 -22.35 0.53
CA PHE A 13 3.53 -22.95 -0.07
C PHE A 13 3.24 -24.10 -1.03
N GLN A 14 1.96 -24.46 -1.23
CA GLN A 14 1.59 -25.50 -2.18
C GLN A 14 1.74 -24.98 -3.61
N SER A 15 2.71 -25.55 -4.33
CA SER A 15 2.96 -25.16 -5.71
C SER A 15 1.87 -25.66 -6.66
N PRO A 16 1.38 -24.82 -7.58
CA PRO A 16 0.55 -25.27 -8.69
C PRO A 16 1.26 -26.32 -9.55
N SER A 17 0.48 -27.19 -10.19
CA SER A 17 1.01 -28.15 -11.16
C SER A 17 1.68 -27.43 -12.33
N GLY A 18 2.92 -27.81 -12.63
CA GLY A 18 3.69 -27.27 -13.76
C GLY A 18 4.54 -26.05 -13.44
N THR A 19 4.62 -25.62 -12.18
CA THR A 19 5.60 -24.62 -11.73
C THR A 19 7.01 -25.11 -12.04
N THR A 20 7.85 -24.21 -12.56
CA THR A 20 9.25 -24.51 -12.89
C THR A 20 10.16 -24.16 -11.71
N ALA A 21 11.36 -24.76 -11.68
CA ALA A 21 12.37 -24.44 -10.68
C ALA A 21 12.79 -22.95 -10.73
N GLU A 22 12.81 -22.36 -11.93
CA GLU A 22 13.06 -20.93 -12.15
C GLU A 22 11.96 -20.06 -11.52
N GLU A 23 10.68 -20.37 -11.80
CA GLU A 23 9.55 -19.64 -11.21
C GLU A 23 9.55 -19.74 -9.68
N LEU A 24 9.79 -20.95 -9.13
CA LEU A 24 9.92 -21.15 -7.70
C LEU A 24 11.05 -20.29 -7.12
N GLY A 25 12.22 -20.27 -7.78
CA GLY A 25 13.36 -19.48 -7.38
C GLY A 25 13.08 -17.98 -7.34
N GLU A 26 12.45 -17.44 -8.37
CA GLU A 26 12.04 -16.02 -8.43
C GLU A 26 11.06 -15.66 -7.31
N ARG A 27 10.05 -16.51 -7.07
CA ARG A 27 9.07 -16.31 -5.99
C ARG A 27 9.72 -16.31 -4.61
N VAL A 28 10.70 -17.16 -4.39
CA VAL A 28 11.47 -17.20 -3.13
C VAL A 28 12.23 -15.90 -2.91
N GLU A 29 12.86 -15.36 -3.96
CA GLU A 29 13.62 -14.10 -3.87
C GLU A 29 12.70 -12.90 -3.59
N PHE A 30 11.52 -12.87 -4.21
CA PHE A 30 10.51 -11.85 -3.90
C PHE A 30 10.02 -11.97 -2.46
N LEU A 31 9.60 -13.17 -2.02
CA LEU A 31 9.12 -13.38 -0.67
C LEU A 31 10.17 -13.01 0.39
N ALA A 32 11.44 -13.31 0.15
CA ALA A 32 12.53 -12.93 1.04
C ALA A 32 12.65 -11.41 1.19
N THR A 33 12.65 -10.68 0.07
CA THR A 33 12.70 -9.21 0.04
C THR A 33 11.51 -8.59 0.76
N ASP A 34 10.32 -9.17 0.59
CA ASP A 34 9.09 -8.70 1.22
C ASP A 34 9.10 -8.96 2.73
N CYS A 35 9.55 -10.14 3.16
CA CYS A 35 9.67 -10.47 4.59
C CYS A 35 10.64 -9.53 5.32
N ASP A 36 11.74 -9.14 4.68
CA ASP A 36 12.67 -8.16 5.24
C ASP A 36 12.02 -6.79 5.39
N SER A 37 11.22 -6.37 4.40
CA SER A 37 10.45 -5.12 4.45
C SER A 37 9.42 -5.13 5.58
N ILE A 38 8.66 -6.22 5.74
CA ILE A 38 7.69 -6.43 6.82
C ILE A 38 8.38 -6.33 8.19
N ARG A 39 9.47 -7.08 8.38
CA ARG A 39 10.23 -7.08 9.64
C ARG A 39 10.83 -5.72 9.97
N SER A 40 11.29 -4.97 8.97
CA SER A 40 11.81 -3.61 9.17
C SER A 40 10.76 -2.64 9.73
N ASN A 41 9.47 -2.92 9.50
CA ASN A 41 8.33 -2.20 10.06
C ASN A 41 7.88 -2.72 11.44
N LYS A 42 8.65 -3.64 12.03
CA LYS A 42 8.42 -4.25 13.35
C LYS A 42 7.15 -5.11 13.43
N GLU A 43 6.69 -5.58 12.28
CA GLU A 43 5.57 -6.51 12.17
C GLU A 43 6.03 -7.94 12.43
N VAL A 44 5.13 -8.76 12.94
CA VAL A 44 5.46 -10.12 13.35
C VAL A 44 5.04 -11.10 12.27
N ILE A 45 5.97 -11.97 11.87
CA ILE A 45 5.68 -13.10 10.99
C ILE A 45 5.66 -14.37 11.84
N TYR A 46 4.54 -15.06 11.81
CA TYR A 46 4.34 -16.37 12.41
C TYR A 46 4.44 -17.46 11.35
N ARG A 47 4.90 -18.64 11.76
CA ARG A 47 4.94 -19.83 10.91
C ARG A 47 4.24 -21.00 11.58
N HIS A 48 3.50 -21.77 10.78
CA HIS A 48 2.93 -23.04 11.19
C HIS A 48 3.85 -24.20 10.77
N ASP A 49 4.06 -25.18 11.66
CA ASP A 49 4.99 -26.29 11.40
C ASP A 49 4.56 -27.22 10.26
N ALA A 50 3.27 -27.24 9.90
CA ALA A 50 2.79 -28.01 8.74
C ALA A 50 3.45 -27.60 7.41
N ILE A 51 4.11 -26.43 7.33
CA ILE A 51 4.88 -26.03 6.15
C ILE A 51 5.94 -27.07 5.79
N TYR A 52 6.64 -27.64 6.77
CA TYR A 52 7.76 -28.55 6.53
C TYR A 52 7.38 -29.76 5.68
N GLU A 53 6.16 -30.27 5.86
CA GLU A 53 5.62 -31.45 5.15
C GLU A 53 4.85 -31.09 3.87
N THR A 54 4.87 -29.81 3.45
CA THR A 54 4.10 -29.34 2.30
C THR A 54 4.81 -29.66 1.00
N PRO A 55 4.18 -30.36 0.04
CA PRO A 55 4.72 -30.51 -1.31
C PRO A 55 4.87 -29.13 -1.96
N MET A 56 6.12 -28.75 -2.28
CA MET A 56 6.45 -27.43 -2.80
C MET A 56 7.02 -27.50 -4.22
N PHE A 57 7.61 -28.62 -4.63
CA PHE A 57 8.08 -28.80 -6.00
C PHE A 57 8.11 -30.28 -6.37
N GLU A 58 7.35 -30.67 -7.38
CA GLU A 58 7.19 -32.08 -7.76
C GLU A 58 6.75 -32.93 -6.54
N GLU A 59 7.45 -34.03 -6.24
CA GLU A 59 7.24 -34.84 -5.04
C GLU A 59 7.94 -34.31 -3.78
N PHE A 60 8.78 -33.27 -3.90
CA PHE A 60 9.59 -32.79 -2.79
C PHE A 60 8.82 -31.85 -1.88
N THR A 61 8.94 -32.12 -0.58
CA THR A 61 8.40 -31.24 0.46
C THR A 61 9.27 -30.00 0.65
N PHE A 62 8.75 -28.99 1.36
CA PHE A 62 9.54 -27.86 1.83
C PHE A 62 10.81 -28.33 2.56
N ALA A 63 10.69 -29.31 3.46
CA ALA A 63 11.82 -29.81 4.22
C ALA A 63 12.89 -30.46 3.34
N ASP A 64 12.46 -31.22 2.33
CA ASP A 64 13.34 -31.82 1.32
C ASP A 64 14.16 -30.78 0.56
N ILE A 65 13.49 -29.72 0.12
CA ILE A 65 14.13 -28.67 -0.67
C ILE A 65 15.08 -27.85 0.21
N VAL A 66 14.66 -27.44 1.41
CA VAL A 66 15.42 -26.48 2.22
C VAL A 66 16.54 -27.15 3.02
N TYR A 67 16.27 -28.28 3.68
CA TYR A 67 17.22 -28.88 4.64
C TYR A 67 17.95 -30.10 4.09
N TYR A 68 17.35 -30.85 3.16
CA TYR A 68 17.98 -32.03 2.56
C TYR A 68 18.63 -31.75 1.19
N GLY A 69 18.48 -30.52 0.68
CA GLY A 69 19.23 -30.01 -0.47
C GLY A 69 18.79 -30.58 -1.82
N GLN A 70 17.52 -30.93 -1.98
CA GLN A 70 16.99 -31.44 -3.25
C GLN A 70 17.11 -30.42 -4.40
N PRO A 71 17.24 -30.89 -5.66
CA PRO A 71 17.47 -30.04 -6.82
C PRO A 71 16.19 -29.32 -7.26
N ALA A 72 15.84 -28.23 -6.57
CA ALA A 72 14.77 -27.31 -6.98
C ALA A 72 15.19 -25.83 -6.88
N LEU A 73 16.09 -25.52 -5.95
CA LEU A 73 16.55 -24.17 -5.67
C LEU A 73 18.08 -24.09 -5.70
N THR A 74 18.60 -22.89 -5.97
CA THR A 74 20.03 -22.61 -5.74
C THR A 74 20.33 -22.60 -4.24
N ARG A 75 21.62 -22.62 -3.88
CA ARG A 75 22.04 -22.51 -2.47
C ARG A 75 21.51 -21.21 -1.83
N ASP A 76 21.58 -20.11 -2.55
CA ASP A 76 21.24 -18.80 -2.01
C ASP A 76 19.72 -18.66 -1.83
N GLN A 77 18.92 -19.21 -2.75
CA GLN A 77 17.46 -19.31 -2.61
C GLN A 77 17.04 -20.21 -1.44
N ARG A 78 17.69 -21.38 -1.25
CA ARG A 78 17.43 -22.22 -0.05
C ARG A 78 17.73 -21.48 1.24
N ASN A 79 18.86 -20.78 1.30
CA ASN A 79 19.23 -19.99 2.47
C ASN A 79 18.23 -18.87 2.73
N ALA A 80 17.68 -18.25 1.69
CA ALA A 80 16.64 -17.23 1.81
C ALA A 80 15.35 -17.81 2.44
N LEU A 81 14.84 -18.93 1.91
CA LEU A 81 13.68 -19.62 2.52
C LEU A 81 13.94 -20.06 3.96
N GLN A 82 15.12 -20.64 4.22
CA GLN A 82 15.51 -21.03 5.57
C GLN A 82 15.48 -19.83 6.51
N THR A 83 16.06 -18.69 6.08
CA THR A 83 16.07 -17.45 6.86
C THR A 83 14.66 -16.94 7.14
N ILE A 84 13.77 -17.01 6.15
CA ILE A 84 12.36 -16.62 6.33
C ILE A 84 11.73 -17.46 7.44
N ILE A 85 11.88 -18.78 7.41
CA ILE A 85 11.30 -19.69 8.41
C ILE A 85 11.96 -19.54 9.78
N ASP A 86 13.29 -19.54 9.86
CA ASP A 86 14.03 -19.50 11.13
C ASP A 86 13.84 -18.18 11.89
N GLN A 87 13.63 -17.07 11.18
CA GLN A 87 13.32 -15.78 11.79
C GLN A 87 11.83 -15.58 12.08
N SER A 88 10.96 -16.46 11.61
CA SER A 88 9.52 -16.40 11.89
C SER A 88 9.21 -17.07 13.23
N LYS A 89 8.28 -16.50 13.98
CA LYS A 89 7.87 -17.06 15.28
C LYS A 89 7.00 -18.29 15.06
N PRO A 90 7.21 -19.40 15.78
CA PRO A 90 6.26 -20.51 15.71
C PRO A 90 4.90 -20.06 16.27
N THR A 91 3.81 -20.43 15.60
CA THR A 91 2.46 -20.33 16.16
C THR A 91 2.01 -21.68 16.71
N LEU A 92 1.19 -21.65 17.77
CA LEU A 92 0.53 -22.83 18.34
C LEU A 92 -0.91 -22.98 17.82
N CYS A 93 -1.41 -21.98 17.09
CA CYS A 93 -2.71 -22.05 16.42
C CYS A 93 -2.64 -23.08 15.31
N ASP A 94 -3.65 -23.94 15.19
CA ASP A 94 -3.78 -24.77 13.99
C ASP A 94 -4.18 -23.92 12.77
N ASN A 95 -4.05 -24.51 11.58
CA ASN A 95 -4.38 -23.83 10.32
C ASN A 95 -5.82 -23.32 10.26
N ASP A 96 -6.80 -24.11 10.73
CA ASP A 96 -8.21 -23.74 10.65
C ASP A 96 -8.51 -22.51 11.54
N PHE A 97 -7.90 -22.45 12.72
CA PHE A 97 -7.99 -21.29 13.59
C PHE A 97 -7.32 -20.06 12.98
N VAL A 98 -6.15 -20.20 12.34
CA VAL A 98 -5.54 -19.06 11.64
C VAL A 98 -6.42 -18.57 10.49
N ILE A 99 -7.04 -19.46 9.73
CA ILE A 99 -7.99 -19.10 8.67
C ILE A 99 -9.19 -18.31 9.23
N GLU A 100 -9.70 -18.71 10.40
CA GLU A 100 -10.73 -17.96 11.11
C GLU A 100 -10.23 -16.56 11.51
N LEU A 101 -9.02 -16.45 12.06
CA LEU A 101 -8.41 -15.16 12.43
C LEU A 101 -8.26 -14.19 11.25
N LEU A 102 -7.89 -14.69 10.06
CA LEU A 102 -7.78 -13.88 8.84
C LEU A 102 -9.13 -13.22 8.47
N SER A 103 -10.25 -13.84 8.86
CA SER A 103 -11.60 -13.33 8.61
C SER A 103 -12.11 -12.36 9.68
N LEU A 104 -11.56 -12.41 10.90
CA LEU A 104 -12.08 -11.71 12.09
C LEU A 104 -11.44 -10.34 12.35
N ASN A 105 -10.74 -9.76 11.37
CA ASN A 105 -10.03 -8.49 11.48
C ASN A 105 -10.74 -7.45 12.37
N ASN A 106 -10.05 -6.98 13.41
CA ASN A 106 -10.57 -5.96 14.32
C ASN A 106 -9.60 -4.75 14.40
N ALA A 107 -10.00 -3.71 15.14
CA ALA A 107 -9.25 -2.45 15.18
C ALA A 107 -7.88 -2.57 15.89
N GLU A 108 -7.67 -3.61 16.69
CA GLU A 108 -6.45 -3.82 17.48
C GLU A 108 -5.51 -4.85 16.84
N GLU A 109 -6.05 -5.83 16.13
CA GLU A 109 -5.33 -6.95 15.55
C GLU A 109 -5.84 -7.28 14.15
N ILE A 110 -4.90 -7.27 13.20
CA ILE A 110 -5.17 -7.46 11.77
C ILE A 110 -4.21 -8.53 11.26
N ASN A 111 -4.77 -9.52 10.58
CA ASN A 111 -4.05 -10.74 10.23
C ASN A 111 -3.93 -10.87 8.71
N GLY A 112 -2.71 -11.07 8.22
CA GLY A 112 -2.42 -11.30 6.80
C GLY A 112 -1.80 -12.68 6.56
N LEU A 113 -1.94 -13.20 5.36
CA LEU A 113 -1.31 -14.45 4.91
C LEU A 113 -0.25 -14.12 3.87
N LEU A 114 1.01 -14.45 4.16
CA LEU A 114 2.10 -14.34 3.20
C LEU A 114 2.08 -15.58 2.31
N CYS A 115 2.08 -15.35 1.00
CA CYS A 115 1.87 -16.40 0.01
C CYS A 115 3.03 -16.50 -0.97
N LEU A 116 3.66 -17.68 -1.02
CA LEU A 116 4.60 -18.01 -2.09
C LEU A 116 3.83 -18.35 -3.39
N PHE A 117 2.69 -19.03 -3.24
CA PHE A 117 1.82 -19.48 -4.32
C PHE A 117 0.35 -19.11 -4.11
N PRO A 118 -0.45 -19.00 -5.19
CA PRO A 118 -1.89 -18.73 -5.11
C PRO A 118 -2.64 -19.71 -4.20
N VAL A 119 -3.41 -19.17 -3.26
CA VAL A 119 -4.22 -19.97 -2.34
C VAL A 119 -5.64 -20.12 -2.88
N ILE A 120 -6.10 -21.35 -3.06
CA ILE A 120 -7.41 -21.69 -3.66
C ILE A 120 -8.49 -21.94 -2.59
N ASP A 121 -8.16 -21.83 -1.30
CA ASP A 121 -9.13 -22.01 -0.21
C ASP A 121 -10.07 -20.81 -0.11
N GLU A 122 -11.34 -21.00 -0.49
CA GLU A 122 -12.38 -19.96 -0.48
C GLU A 122 -12.67 -19.40 0.92
N ARG A 123 -12.25 -20.08 1.99
CA ARG A 123 -12.38 -19.59 3.36
C ARG A 123 -11.40 -18.46 3.66
N ILE A 124 -10.32 -18.31 2.87
CA ILE A 124 -9.32 -17.27 3.06
C ILE A 124 -9.70 -16.04 2.22
N PRO A 125 -10.02 -14.90 2.86
CA PRO A 125 -10.35 -13.67 2.14
C PRO A 125 -9.21 -13.24 1.21
N SER A 126 -9.52 -12.89 -0.04
CA SER A 126 -8.50 -12.49 -1.02
C SER A 126 -7.78 -11.20 -0.62
N ASP A 127 -8.45 -10.34 0.15
CA ASP A 127 -7.92 -9.09 0.67
C ASP A 127 -6.85 -9.30 1.76
N CYS A 128 -6.72 -10.50 2.31
CA CYS A 128 -5.72 -10.86 3.31
C CYS A 128 -4.51 -11.62 2.74
N GLN A 129 -4.52 -11.95 1.45
CA GLN A 129 -3.46 -12.73 0.79
C GLN A 129 -2.40 -11.80 0.19
N ILE A 130 -1.15 -11.99 0.57
CA ILE A 130 -0.04 -11.08 0.25
C ILE A 130 1.02 -11.85 -0.54
N TYR A 131 1.15 -11.53 -1.83
CA TYR A 131 2.08 -12.19 -2.74
C TYR A 131 3.31 -11.35 -3.05
N CYS A 132 3.21 -10.03 -2.82
CA CYS A 132 4.30 -9.10 -3.05
C CYS A 132 4.22 -7.89 -2.12
N LEU A 133 5.28 -7.07 -2.07
CA LEU A 133 5.29 -5.80 -1.35
C LEU A 133 4.09 -4.89 -1.66
N ARG A 134 3.62 -4.87 -2.91
CA ARG A 134 2.46 -4.06 -3.31
C ARG A 134 1.19 -4.55 -2.61
N ASP A 135 1.00 -5.85 -2.48
CA ASP A 135 -0.16 -6.42 -1.81
C ASP A 135 -0.09 -6.15 -0.30
N TRP A 136 1.10 -6.18 0.28
CA TRP A 136 1.33 -5.80 1.68
C TRP A 136 1.00 -4.33 1.95
N LEU A 137 1.38 -3.41 1.05
CA LEU A 137 0.97 -2.01 1.13
C LEU A 137 -0.54 -1.86 0.98
N GLN A 138 -1.15 -2.59 0.05
CA GLN A 138 -2.60 -2.56 -0.18
C GLN A 138 -3.38 -3.07 1.04
N PHE A 139 -2.93 -4.17 1.65
CA PHE A 139 -3.48 -4.73 2.89
C PHE A 139 -3.55 -3.68 4.00
N HIS A 140 -2.46 -2.94 4.21
CA HIS A 140 -2.41 -1.84 5.17
C HIS A 140 -3.36 -0.69 4.82
N ARG A 141 -3.46 -0.33 3.54
CA ARG A 141 -4.37 0.73 3.08
C ARG A 141 -5.83 0.36 3.31
N GLU A 142 -6.20 -0.89 3.11
CA GLU A 142 -7.54 -1.40 3.38
C GLU A 142 -7.87 -1.41 4.86
N TYR A 143 -6.90 -1.67 5.72
CA TYR A 143 -7.07 -1.45 7.16
C TYR A 143 -7.53 -0.01 7.46
N PHE A 144 -6.90 1.01 6.88
CA PHE A 144 -7.31 2.40 7.13
C PHE A 144 -8.69 2.76 6.56
N VAL A 145 -9.20 1.98 5.60
CA VAL A 145 -10.60 2.08 5.18
C VAL A 145 -11.54 1.55 6.27
N LYS A 146 -11.21 0.38 6.85
CA LYS A 146 -12.03 -0.28 7.87
C LYS A 146 -11.95 0.43 9.24
N PHE A 147 -10.77 0.93 9.59
CA PHE A 147 -10.47 1.54 10.89
C PHE A 147 -9.68 2.85 10.71
N PRO A 148 -10.37 3.93 10.32
CA PRO A 148 -9.68 5.18 10.03
C PRO A 148 -9.05 5.82 11.27
N PRO A 149 -7.84 6.39 11.16
CA PRO A 149 -7.16 6.99 12.28
C PRO A 149 -7.81 8.33 12.64
N PRO A 150 -7.54 8.91 13.82
CA PRO A 150 -7.95 10.27 14.14
C PRO A 150 -7.43 11.27 13.09
N ARG A 151 -8.24 12.27 12.70
CA ARG A 151 -7.87 13.29 11.69
C ARG A 151 -6.52 13.97 11.98
N THR A 152 -6.20 14.17 13.26
CA THR A 152 -4.94 14.79 13.73
C THR A 152 -3.72 13.92 13.52
N GLU A 153 -3.91 12.60 13.45
CA GLU A 153 -2.84 11.60 13.32
C GLU A 153 -2.79 10.99 11.92
N PHE A 154 -3.76 11.32 11.07
CA PHE A 154 -3.92 10.75 9.73
C PHE A 154 -2.61 10.71 8.92
N ALA A 155 -1.98 11.88 8.73
CA ALA A 155 -0.77 11.99 7.93
C ALA A 155 0.37 11.11 8.47
N ALA A 156 0.56 11.09 9.80
CA ALA A 156 1.63 10.33 10.44
C ALA A 156 1.38 8.82 10.37
N GLN A 157 0.14 8.37 10.60
CA GLN A 157 -0.19 6.94 10.58
C GLN A 157 -0.23 6.35 9.16
N ILE A 158 -0.64 7.15 8.17
CA ILE A 158 -0.84 6.66 6.81
C ILE A 158 0.44 6.72 5.95
N SER A 159 1.35 7.66 6.22
CA SER A 159 2.52 7.92 5.38
C SER A 159 3.40 6.70 5.08
N PRO A 160 3.65 5.75 6.01
CA PRO A 160 4.46 4.56 5.72
C PRO A 160 3.91 3.71 4.58
N TRP A 161 2.59 3.73 4.38
CA TRP A 161 1.87 2.88 3.41
C TRP A 161 1.70 3.56 2.04
N PHE A 162 2.18 4.79 1.92
CA PHE A 162 2.23 5.56 0.69
C PHE A 162 3.65 6.08 0.48
N PRO A 163 4.61 5.19 0.16
CA PRO A 163 6.04 5.53 0.14
C PRO A 163 6.40 6.62 -0.87
N ASN A 164 5.58 6.82 -1.91
CA ASN A 164 5.78 7.81 -2.95
C ASN A 164 5.09 9.15 -2.66
N LEU A 165 4.41 9.28 -1.51
CA LEU A 165 3.72 10.49 -1.08
C LEU A 165 4.40 11.08 0.16
N HIS A 166 4.40 12.41 0.25
CA HIS A 166 4.78 13.14 1.44
C HIS A 166 3.61 14.03 1.87
N PHE A 167 3.12 13.84 3.09
CA PHE A 167 1.95 14.56 3.60
C PHE A 167 2.37 15.79 4.38
N ASN A 168 1.78 16.95 4.07
CA ASN A 168 2.00 18.14 4.88
C ASN A 168 1.42 17.93 6.29
N PRO A 169 2.23 17.96 7.36
CA PRO A 169 1.78 17.59 8.70
C PRO A 169 0.80 18.61 9.32
N VAL A 170 0.72 19.83 8.77
CA VAL A 170 -0.13 20.91 9.31
C VAL A 170 -1.42 21.03 8.51
N SER A 171 -1.33 21.16 7.18
CA SER A 171 -2.48 21.48 6.34
C SER A 171 -3.35 20.27 6.00
N VAL A 172 -2.82 19.04 6.01
CA VAL A 172 -3.63 17.84 5.79
C VAL A 172 -4.62 17.63 6.95
N PRO A 173 -4.22 17.56 8.24
CA PRO A 173 -5.16 17.44 9.35
C PRO A 173 -6.20 18.57 9.41
N SER A 174 -5.78 19.81 9.10
CA SER A 174 -6.67 20.97 9.05
C SER A 174 -7.71 20.83 7.92
N GLY A 175 -7.27 20.43 6.72
CA GLY A 175 -8.16 20.21 5.59
C GLY A 175 -9.21 19.13 5.84
N LEU A 176 -8.83 18.04 6.52
CA LEU A 176 -9.74 16.93 6.85
C LEU A 176 -10.88 17.35 7.79
N ARG A 177 -10.71 18.44 8.56
CA ARG A 177 -11.81 19.01 9.38
C ARG A 177 -12.82 19.80 8.54
N GLY A 178 -12.42 20.24 7.35
CA GLY A 178 -13.24 21.05 6.44
C GLY A 178 -13.91 20.25 5.33
N LEU A 179 -13.96 18.92 5.42
CA LEU A 179 -14.65 18.06 4.45
C LEU A 179 -16.16 18.33 4.43
N HIS A 180 -16.79 18.16 3.26
CA HIS A 180 -18.25 18.27 3.11
C HIS A 180 -19.03 17.05 3.62
N THR A 181 -18.33 15.98 3.96
CA THR A 181 -18.89 14.70 4.40
C THR A 181 -18.13 14.26 5.63
N ASP A 182 -18.69 13.35 6.44
CA ASP A 182 -17.93 12.82 7.55
C ASP A 182 -16.67 12.11 7.03
N PHE A 183 -15.56 12.33 7.75
CA PHE A 183 -14.25 11.83 7.35
C PHE A 183 -14.23 10.30 7.33
N GLN A 184 -14.84 9.65 8.32
CA GLN A 184 -14.86 8.20 8.45
C GLN A 184 -15.63 7.56 7.28
N GLU A 185 -16.71 8.22 6.84
CA GLU A 185 -17.58 7.73 5.78
C GLU A 185 -16.97 7.79 4.38
N ILE A 186 -15.89 8.54 4.18
CA ILE A 186 -15.29 8.77 2.85
C ILE A 186 -13.87 8.21 2.72
N MET A 187 -13.50 7.33 3.65
CA MET A 187 -12.14 6.81 3.74
C MET A 187 -11.76 5.91 2.58
N LYS A 188 -12.68 5.12 2.05
CA LYS A 188 -12.43 4.32 0.84
C LYS A 188 -12.11 5.23 -0.33
N SER A 189 -12.81 6.35 -0.47
CA SER A 189 -12.53 7.37 -1.47
C SER A 189 -11.17 8.04 -1.26
N ILE A 190 -10.85 8.47 -0.04
CA ILE A 190 -9.54 9.07 0.26
C ILE A 190 -8.41 8.09 -0.07
N ILE A 191 -8.49 6.85 0.41
CA ILE A 191 -7.49 5.80 0.17
C ILE A 191 -7.35 5.52 -1.32
N HIS A 192 -8.47 5.36 -2.05
CA HIS A 192 -8.44 5.12 -3.48
C HIS A 192 -7.69 6.22 -4.25
N HIS A 193 -7.97 7.49 -3.93
CA HIS A 193 -7.29 8.62 -4.57
C HIS A 193 -5.80 8.68 -4.20
N LEU A 194 -5.44 8.39 -2.95
CA LEU A 194 -4.04 8.32 -2.52
C LEU A 194 -3.30 7.15 -3.18
N SER A 195 -3.95 6.00 -3.38
CA SER A 195 -3.37 4.85 -4.07
C SER A 195 -3.10 5.18 -5.53
N ALA A 196 -4.03 5.84 -6.23
CA ALA A 196 -3.80 6.31 -7.59
C ALA A 196 -2.62 7.30 -7.67
N LEU A 197 -2.53 8.23 -6.72
CA LEU A 197 -1.39 9.15 -6.64
C LEU A 197 -0.07 8.42 -6.44
N ASN A 198 -0.03 7.46 -5.52
CA ASN A 198 1.19 6.75 -5.14
C ASN A 198 1.66 5.73 -6.18
N ASP A 199 0.73 4.92 -6.69
CA ASP A 199 1.07 3.74 -7.49
C ASP A 199 1.02 4.02 -9.00
N THR A 200 0.25 5.03 -9.43
CA THR A 200 0.06 5.34 -10.85
C THR A 200 0.67 6.68 -11.23
N TYR A 201 0.34 7.76 -10.51
CA TYR A 201 0.73 9.10 -10.95
C TYR A 201 2.17 9.43 -10.60
N HIS A 202 2.68 8.98 -9.45
CA HIS A 202 4.09 9.18 -9.12
C HIS A 202 5.03 8.56 -10.16
N PRO A 203 4.91 7.27 -10.55
CA PRO A 203 5.72 6.72 -11.64
C PRO A 203 5.60 7.51 -12.95
N PHE A 204 4.39 7.98 -13.28
CA PHE A 204 4.17 8.84 -14.44
C PHE A 204 5.01 10.13 -14.37
N PHE A 205 4.96 10.87 -13.27
CA PHE A 205 5.76 12.09 -13.10
C PHE A 205 7.26 11.80 -13.14
N MET A 206 7.70 10.68 -12.55
CA MET A 206 9.12 10.30 -12.55
C MET A 206 9.64 9.96 -13.96
N GLN A 207 8.79 9.42 -14.83
CA GLN A 207 9.09 9.16 -16.24
C GLN A 207 8.99 10.43 -17.11
N ASN A 208 8.24 11.44 -16.65
CA ASN A 208 7.87 12.64 -17.39
C ASN A 208 8.31 13.92 -16.68
N ARG A 209 9.55 13.98 -16.18
CA ARG A 209 10.03 15.06 -15.29
C ARG A 209 9.88 16.50 -15.82
N ASN A 210 9.77 16.66 -17.13
CA ASN A 210 9.63 17.97 -17.78
C ASN A 210 8.16 18.39 -17.97
N LEU A 211 7.20 17.51 -17.68
CA LEU A 211 5.77 17.80 -17.76
C LEU A 211 5.30 18.31 -16.39
N GLY A 212 4.86 19.57 -16.34
CA GLY A 212 4.27 20.16 -15.14
C GLY A 212 3.07 21.05 -15.45
N GLY A 213 2.32 21.39 -14.40
CA GLY A 213 1.10 22.20 -14.48
C GLY A 213 0.07 21.63 -15.46
N ASP A 214 -0.50 22.49 -16.31
CA ASP A 214 -1.56 22.13 -17.26
C ASP A 214 -1.18 20.98 -18.20
N GLY A 215 0.09 20.91 -18.65
CA GLY A 215 0.56 19.86 -19.54
C GLY A 215 0.58 18.48 -18.87
N ALA A 216 0.90 18.43 -17.57
CA ALA A 216 0.78 17.20 -16.79
C ALA A 216 -0.69 16.82 -16.60
N CYS A 217 -1.57 17.78 -16.31
CA CYS A 217 -3.00 17.54 -16.18
C CYS A 217 -3.63 17.01 -17.47
N ASP A 218 -3.40 17.64 -18.60
CA ASP A 218 -3.97 17.19 -19.88
C ASP A 218 -3.51 15.77 -20.22
N HIS A 219 -2.23 15.46 -19.96
CA HIS A 219 -1.72 14.12 -20.20
C HIS A 219 -2.32 13.10 -19.23
N LEU A 220 -2.38 13.42 -17.94
CA LEU A 220 -2.95 12.52 -16.95
C LEU A 220 -4.46 12.29 -17.17
N GLU A 221 -5.20 13.35 -17.47
CA GLU A 221 -6.62 13.26 -17.84
C GLU A 221 -6.83 12.37 -19.05
N ASN A 222 -5.96 12.43 -20.07
CA ASN A 222 -6.08 11.61 -21.27
C ASN A 222 -5.64 10.17 -21.07
N SER A 223 -4.51 9.95 -20.39
CA SER A 223 -3.91 8.63 -20.20
C SER A 223 -4.64 7.80 -19.14
N PHE A 224 -5.33 8.44 -18.20
CA PHE A 224 -5.98 7.77 -17.07
C PHE A 224 -7.50 7.96 -17.02
N ARG A 225 -8.16 8.24 -18.16
CA ARG A 225 -9.64 8.37 -18.24
C ARG A 225 -10.41 7.20 -17.61
N GLY A 226 -9.83 6.00 -17.63
CA GLY A 226 -10.45 4.79 -17.07
C GLY A 226 -10.22 4.56 -15.57
N HIS A 227 -9.36 5.34 -14.90
CA HIS A 227 -8.91 5.05 -13.53
C HIS A 227 -9.88 5.50 -12.42
N GLN A 228 -11.09 5.95 -12.76
CA GLN A 228 -12.12 6.48 -11.84
C GLN A 228 -11.68 7.69 -10.97
N VAL A 229 -10.39 7.99 -10.90
CA VAL A 229 -9.80 9.21 -10.35
C VAL A 229 -9.63 10.23 -11.46
N GLN A 230 -10.38 11.32 -11.38
CA GLN A 230 -10.16 12.48 -12.22
C GLN A 230 -9.16 13.43 -11.57
N ILE A 231 -8.14 13.82 -12.32
CA ILE A 231 -7.24 14.92 -11.97
C ILE A 231 -7.79 16.20 -12.59
N GLY A 232 -7.55 17.34 -11.95
CA GLY A 232 -7.57 18.63 -12.59
C GLY A 232 -6.41 19.50 -12.11
N ALA A 233 -6.18 20.59 -12.84
CA ALA A 233 -5.38 21.74 -12.41
C ALA A 233 -6.29 22.97 -12.40
N SER A 234 -5.96 23.94 -11.56
CA SER A 234 -6.49 25.30 -11.72
C SER A 234 -5.83 25.93 -12.96
N ARG A 235 -6.47 25.80 -14.13
CA ARG A 235 -6.03 26.42 -15.39
C ARG A 235 -5.96 27.95 -15.29
N ASP A 236 -6.74 28.50 -14.36
CA ASP A 236 -6.63 29.89 -13.95
C ASP A 236 -5.53 29.97 -12.88
N ARG A 237 -4.31 30.35 -13.30
CA ARG A 237 -3.13 30.57 -12.42
C ARG A 237 -3.34 31.78 -11.49
N ASN A 238 -4.40 31.76 -10.71
CA ASN A 238 -4.82 32.88 -9.87
C ASN A 238 -3.88 33.10 -8.68
N GLY A 239 -2.90 32.21 -8.47
CA GLY A 239 -1.89 32.35 -7.42
C GLY A 239 -2.52 32.46 -6.04
N LEU A 240 -3.62 31.72 -5.80
CA LEU A 240 -4.37 31.79 -4.55
C LEU A 240 -3.43 31.40 -3.40
N ASP A 241 -3.29 32.30 -2.43
CA ASP A 241 -2.36 32.11 -1.31
C ASP A 241 -2.65 30.82 -0.52
N GLU A 242 -3.91 30.39 -0.46
CA GLU A 242 -4.35 29.17 0.23
C GLU A 242 -3.91 27.86 -0.46
N LEU A 243 -3.39 27.93 -1.69
CA LEU A 243 -2.81 26.80 -2.40
C LEU A 243 -1.28 26.73 -2.25
N TYR A 244 -0.66 27.66 -1.52
CA TYR A 244 0.75 27.57 -1.17
C TYR A 244 0.94 26.86 0.17
N PHE A 245 1.77 25.82 0.15
CA PHE A 245 2.09 25.02 1.32
C PHE A 245 3.60 24.98 1.55
N ASN A 246 4.02 25.05 2.81
CA ASN A 246 5.43 24.89 3.17
C ASN A 246 5.71 23.42 3.46
N PHE A 247 6.67 22.85 2.76
CA PHE A 247 7.19 21.50 2.99
C PHE A 247 8.62 21.62 3.52
N GLN A 248 8.98 20.77 4.48
CA GLN A 248 10.29 20.75 5.10
C GLN A 248 10.91 19.36 4.94
N ASP A 249 12.16 19.29 4.49
CA ASP A 249 12.96 18.07 4.43
C ASP A 249 13.79 17.96 5.70
N ASP A 250 13.39 17.05 6.59
CA ASP A 250 14.02 16.88 7.91
C ASP A 250 15.49 16.40 7.82
N ARG A 251 15.92 15.85 6.67
CA ARG A 251 17.27 15.31 6.49
C ARG A 251 18.31 16.41 6.31
N ASN A 252 17.93 17.54 5.72
CA ASN A 252 18.83 18.66 5.42
C ASN A 252 18.32 20.02 5.94
N GLY A 253 17.11 20.07 6.52
CA GLY A 253 16.47 21.28 7.03
C GLY A 253 15.90 22.21 5.95
N GLU A 254 15.93 21.82 4.67
CA GLU A 254 15.45 22.64 3.57
C GLU A 254 13.93 22.82 3.65
N THR A 255 13.45 24.06 3.54
CA THR A 255 12.02 24.37 3.46
C THR A 255 11.69 24.96 2.10
N ARG A 256 10.67 24.43 1.43
CA ARG A 256 10.17 24.93 0.15
C ARG A 256 8.69 25.30 0.26
N ARG A 257 8.35 26.49 -0.25
CA ARG A 257 6.96 26.93 -0.44
C ARG A 257 6.51 26.49 -1.84
N CYS A 258 5.60 25.53 -1.90
CA CYS A 258 5.13 24.91 -3.13
C CYS A 258 3.66 25.30 -3.41
N TYR A 259 3.33 25.56 -4.67
CA TYR A 259 1.97 25.84 -5.12
C TYR A 259 1.28 24.54 -5.55
N CYS A 260 0.35 24.02 -4.76
CA CYS A 260 -0.33 22.75 -5.01
C CYS A 260 -1.67 22.98 -5.74
N ASP A 261 -1.63 23.28 -7.02
CA ASP A 261 -2.83 23.47 -7.86
C ASP A 261 -3.34 22.19 -8.53
N LEU A 262 -2.47 21.19 -8.70
CA LEU A 262 -2.87 19.85 -9.10
C LEU A 262 -3.76 19.25 -8.02
N HIS A 263 -4.88 18.65 -8.44
CA HIS A 263 -5.79 18.03 -7.50
C HIS A 263 -6.58 16.87 -8.07
N THR A 264 -6.91 15.90 -7.22
CA THR A 264 -7.91 14.88 -7.55
C THR A 264 -9.30 15.35 -7.16
N LYS A 265 -10.33 14.88 -7.88
CA LYS A 265 -11.74 15.25 -7.66
C LYS A 265 -12.57 14.04 -7.23
N PHE A 266 -13.27 14.15 -6.11
CA PHE A 266 -14.11 13.07 -5.55
C PHE A 266 -15.48 13.06 -6.24
N TYR A 267 -15.53 12.80 -7.56
CA TYR A 267 -16.79 12.76 -8.30
C TYR A 267 -17.59 11.48 -8.06
N GLN A 268 -16.88 10.38 -7.82
CA GLN A 268 -17.43 9.11 -7.39
C GLN A 268 -17.01 8.89 -5.95
N TYR A 269 -17.96 8.47 -5.13
CA TYR A 269 -17.69 7.99 -3.80
C TYR A 269 -17.84 6.48 -3.84
N PHE A 270 -16.79 5.77 -3.46
CA PHE A 270 -16.80 4.30 -3.46
C PHE A 270 -17.70 3.70 -2.38
N GLU A 271 -18.21 4.56 -1.50
CA GLU A 271 -19.15 4.28 -0.43
C GLU A 271 -20.61 4.60 -0.81
N TYR A 272 -20.84 5.44 -1.84
CA TYR A 272 -22.18 5.91 -2.22
C TYR A 272 -22.43 5.84 -3.73
N ASP A 273 -23.51 5.17 -4.13
CA ASP A 273 -23.94 5.12 -5.53
C ASP A 273 -24.32 6.50 -6.09
N ASN A 274 -24.83 7.40 -5.24
CA ASN A 274 -25.21 8.76 -5.64
C ASN A 274 -24.84 9.81 -4.58
N PRO A 275 -23.56 10.25 -4.53
CA PRO A 275 -23.10 11.22 -3.54
C PRO A 275 -23.71 12.60 -3.77
N SER A 276 -23.95 13.32 -2.68
CA SER A 276 -24.51 14.68 -2.73
C SER A 276 -23.60 15.63 -3.54
N TYR A 277 -24.18 16.69 -4.11
CA TYR A 277 -23.41 17.69 -4.85
C TYR A 277 -22.29 18.32 -4.01
N GLN A 278 -22.54 18.54 -2.71
CA GLN A 278 -21.56 19.08 -1.78
C GLN A 278 -20.40 18.10 -1.54
N ALA A 279 -20.70 16.79 -1.42
CA ALA A 279 -19.67 15.77 -1.31
C ALA A 279 -18.72 15.80 -2.53
N LYS A 280 -19.23 16.05 -3.74
CA LYS A 280 -18.39 16.19 -4.95
C LYS A 280 -17.42 17.38 -4.93
N GLY A 281 -17.50 18.24 -3.92
CA GLY A 281 -16.58 19.36 -3.66
C GLY A 281 -15.27 18.97 -2.97
N ASN A 282 -15.11 17.74 -2.48
CA ASN A 282 -13.86 17.30 -1.83
C ASN A 282 -12.74 17.02 -2.85
N ARG A 283 -11.50 17.32 -2.46
CA ARG A 283 -10.29 17.31 -3.29
C ARG A 283 -9.06 16.86 -2.49
N ILE A 284 -8.09 16.27 -3.18
CA ILE A 284 -6.70 16.15 -2.68
C ILE A 284 -5.82 17.05 -3.53
N TYR A 285 -5.28 18.10 -2.93
CA TYR A 285 -4.34 19.03 -3.55
C TYR A 285 -2.91 18.57 -3.32
N PHE A 286 -2.11 18.57 -4.38
CA PHE A 286 -0.74 18.11 -4.34
C PHE A 286 0.17 18.90 -5.28
N HIS A 287 1.47 18.78 -5.08
CA HIS A 287 2.51 19.23 -6.00
C HIS A 287 3.24 18.01 -6.56
N GLN A 288 3.66 18.11 -7.82
CA GLN A 288 4.48 17.10 -8.49
C GLN A 288 5.82 16.85 -7.74
N PRO A 289 6.50 15.72 -7.97
CA PRO A 289 7.83 15.49 -7.41
C PRO A 289 8.81 16.61 -7.73
N ILE A 290 9.72 16.89 -6.80
CA ILE A 290 10.82 17.81 -7.03
C ILE A 290 12.14 17.08 -6.81
N ASP A 291 13.00 17.08 -7.83
CA ASP A 291 14.28 16.39 -7.78
C ASP A 291 15.15 16.90 -6.62
N GLY A 292 15.69 15.95 -5.86
CA GLY A 292 16.55 16.22 -4.71
C GLY A 292 15.83 16.71 -3.45
N PHE A 293 14.50 16.85 -3.46
CA PHE A 293 13.72 17.31 -2.30
C PHE A 293 12.71 16.24 -1.89
N LEU A 294 12.69 15.88 -0.60
CA LEU A 294 11.78 14.88 -0.04
C LEU A 294 11.74 13.58 -0.88
N GLU A 295 12.91 13.14 -1.35
CA GLU A 295 13.10 11.89 -2.12
C GLU A 295 12.34 11.83 -3.45
N GLY A 296 11.94 12.99 -4.00
CA GLY A 296 11.14 13.01 -5.23
C GLY A 296 9.75 12.40 -5.01
N LYS A 297 9.18 12.55 -3.82
CA LYS A 297 7.79 12.18 -3.53
C LYS A 297 6.82 13.22 -4.05
N LEU A 298 5.57 12.80 -4.31
CA LEU A 298 4.46 13.73 -4.50
C LEU A 298 4.15 14.43 -3.19
N LEU A 299 3.99 15.75 -3.22
CA LEU A 299 3.80 16.54 -2.01
C LEU A 299 2.31 16.82 -1.80
N ILE A 300 1.68 16.15 -0.84
CA ILE A 300 0.25 16.31 -0.53
C ILE A 300 0.09 17.55 0.36
N GLY A 301 -0.43 18.63 -0.23
CA GLY A 301 -0.66 19.90 0.45
C GLY A 301 -1.92 19.88 1.30
N ARG A 302 -3.03 19.34 0.79
CA ARG A 302 -4.31 19.39 1.50
C ARG A 302 -5.25 18.29 1.05
N ILE A 303 -6.02 17.74 1.98
CA ILE A 303 -7.18 16.87 1.70
C ILE A 303 -8.39 17.58 2.31
N GLY A 304 -9.38 17.99 1.52
CA GLY A 304 -10.50 18.77 2.05
C GLY A 304 -11.44 19.32 0.99
N ARG A 305 -12.34 20.22 1.38
CA ARG A 305 -13.18 20.98 0.43
C ARG A 305 -12.33 21.75 -0.59
N HIS A 306 -12.93 22.01 -1.74
CA HIS A 306 -12.39 22.89 -2.77
C HIS A 306 -11.88 24.22 -2.17
N ALA A 307 -10.65 24.56 -2.53
CA ALA A 307 -10.04 25.87 -2.32
C ALA A 307 -10.76 26.88 -3.24
N GLY A 308 -11.23 27.99 -2.68
CA GLY A 308 -12.06 29.00 -3.34
C GLY A 308 -11.91 30.35 -2.67
#